data_AF-A0A1N7JEC0-F1
#
_entry.id   AF-A0A1N7JEC0-F1
#
_cell.length_a   1.000
_cell.length_b   1.000
_cell.length_c   1.000
_cell.angle_alpha   90.00
_cell.angle_beta   90.00
_cell.angle_gamma   90.00
#
_symmetry.space_group_name_H-M   'P 1'
#
loop_
_entity.id
_entity.type
_entity.pdbx_description
1 polymer ?
#
loop_
_entity_poly.entity_id
_entity_poly.type
_entity_poly.pdbx_seq_one_letter_code
_entity_poly.pdbx_strand_id
1 'polypeptide(L)' 'MCGVRVEEVENPLMRKIRMMDKIVDELARGEAVIKIIGSS' A
#
# COMPACT_ATOMS: atom_id res chain seq x y z
N MET A 1 7.89 -0.92 3.47
CA MET A 1 9.18 -1.46 2.98
C MET A 1 9.59 -0.73 1.68
N CYS A 2 10.74 -1.06 1.06
CA CYS A 2 11.23 -0.56 -0.25
C CYS A 2 11.93 0.82 -0.36
N GLY A 3 12.02 1.65 0.68
CA GLY A 3 12.87 2.86 0.67
C GLY A 3 12.50 3.96 -0.34
N VAL A 4 11.36 3.82 -1.03
CA VAL A 4 10.86 4.74 -2.05
C VAL A 4 9.64 5.49 -1.49
N ARG A 5 9.65 6.83 -1.61
CA ARG A 5 8.50 7.67 -1.30
C ARG A 5 7.46 7.58 -2.42
N VAL A 6 6.23 7.18 -2.10
CA VAL A 6 5.17 6.94 -3.10
C VAL A 6 4.81 8.22 -3.84
N GLU A 7 4.88 9.36 -3.15
CA GLU A 7 4.67 10.70 -3.69
C GLU A 7 5.70 11.10 -4.77
N GLU A 8 6.88 10.48 -4.80
CA GLU A 8 7.94 10.74 -5.79
C GLU A 8 7.87 9.80 -7.00
N VAL A 9 6.92 8.85 -7.02
CA VAL A 9 6.76 7.91 -8.13
C VAL A 9 5.95 8.56 -9.24
N GLU A 10 6.63 8.99 -10.31
CA GLU A 10 6.01 9.65 -11.47
C GLU A 10 5.06 8.73 -12.25
N ASN A 11 5.39 7.44 -12.36
CA ASN A 11 4.56 6.51 -13.12
C ASN A 11 3.28 6.16 -12.32
N PRO A 12 2.07 6.45 -12.85
CA PRO A 12 0.82 6.29 -12.12
C PRO A 12 0.48 4.82 -11.81
N LEU A 13 0.91 3.87 -12.64
CA LEU A 13 0.75 2.44 -12.38
C LEU A 13 1.68 2.00 -11.24
N MET A 14 2.95 2.43 -11.27
CA MET A 14 3.89 2.14 -10.18
C MET A 14 3.41 2.73 -8.86
N ARG A 15 2.79 3.91 -8.86
CA ARG A 15 2.23 4.51 -7.65
C ARG A 15 1.13 3.65 -7.03
N LYS A 16 0.26 3.05 -7.85
CA LYS A 16 -0.80 2.12 -7.40
C LYS A 16 -0.20 0.82 -6.85
N ILE A 17 0.82 0.28 -7.51
CA ILE A 17 1.54 -0.92 -7.03
C ILE A 17 2.19 -0.64 -5.67
N ARG A 18 2.85 0.51 -5.48
CA ARG A 18 3.45 0.88 -4.19
C ARG A 18 2.42 1.13 -3.08
N MET A 19 1.21 1.56 -3.44
CA MET A 19 0.11 1.64 -2.48
C MET A 19 -0.32 0.24 -2.01
N MET A 20 -0.34 -0.74 -2.92
CA MET A 20 -0.65 -2.14 -2.61
C MET A 20 0.38 -2.78 -1.67
N ASP A 21 1.67 -2.45 -1.82
CA ASP A 21 2.73 -2.91 -0.91
C ASP A 21 2.42 -2.55 0.58
N LYS A 22 1.79 -1.39 0.84
CA LYS A 22 1.39 -1.01 2.21
C LYS A 22 0.29 -1.90 2.78
N ILE A 23 -0.68 -2.27 1.95
CA ILE A 23 -1.76 -3.19 2.34
C ILE A 23 -1.14 -4.55 2.71
N VAL A 24 -0.15 -5.01 1.94
CA VAL A 24 0.58 -6.24 2.24
C VAL A 24 1.40 -6.12 3.54
N ASP A 25 2.07 -4.99 3.78
CA ASP A 25 2.80 -4.74 5.03
C ASP A 25 1.85 -4.79 6.25
N GLU A 26 0.65 -4.23 6.15
CA GLU A 26 -0.35 -4.24 7.22
C GLU A 26 -0.97 -5.64 7.41
N LEU A 27 -1.21 -6.37 6.32
CA LEU A 27 -1.62 -7.77 6.38
C LEU A 27 -0.58 -8.65 7.07
N ALA A 28 0.71 -8.45 6.78
CA ALA A 28 1.80 -9.17 7.43
C ALA A 28 1.89 -8.87 8.93
N ARG A 29 1.39 -7.70 9.38
CA ARG A 29 1.24 -7.34 10.81
C ARG A 29 -0.02 -7.93 11.45
N GLY A 30 -0.84 -8.66 10.70
CA GLY A 30 -2.07 -9.31 11.18
C GLY A 30 -3.30 -8.39 11.17
N GLU A 31 -3.24 -7.23 10.50
CA GLU A 31 -4.37 -6.33 10.39
C GLU A 31 -5.38 -6.83 9.35
N ALA A 32 -6.67 -6.68 9.65
CA ALA A 32 -7.74 -7.09 8.75
C ALA A 32 -7.82 -6.15 7.53
N VAL A 33 -7.89 -6.72 6.33
CA VAL A 33 -8.05 -5.97 5.06
C VAL A 33 -9.17 -4.95 5.14
N ILE A 34 -10.32 -5.32 5.71
CA ILE A 34 -11.49 -4.44 5.87
C ILE A 34 -11.17 -3.16 6.65
N LYS A 35 -10.27 -3.24 7.64
CA LYS A 35 -9.79 -2.09 8.41
C LYS A 35 -8.85 -1.20 7.59
N ILE A 36 -8.11 -1.80 6.65
CA ILE A 36 -7.12 -1.14 5.79
C ILE A 36 -7.78 -0.36 4.65
N ILE A 37 -8.69 -0.99 3.91
CA ILE A 37 -9.34 -0.37 2.73
C ILE A 37 -10.62 0.39 3.07
N GLY A 38 -11.17 0.18 4.27
CA GLY A 38 -12.47 0.71 4.68
C GLY A 38 -13.64 -0.06 4.05
N SER A 39 -14.68 -0.32 4.83
CA SER A 39 -15.92 -0.92 4.31
C SER A 39 -16.69 0.16 3.56
N SER A 40 -16.67 0.10 2.24
CA SER A 40 -17.54 0.89 1.35
C SER A 40 -18.61 -0.02 0.76
#